data_AF-A0A9D1I248-F1
#
_entry.id   AF-A0A9D1I248-F1
#
_cell.length_a   1.000
_cell.length_b   1.000
_cell.length_c   1.000
_cell.angle_alpha   90.00
_cell.angle_beta   90.00
_cell.angle_gamma   90.00
#
_symmetry.space_group_name_H-M   'P 1'
#
loop_
_entity.id
_entity.type
_entity.pdbx_description
1 polymer ?
#
loop_
_entity_poly.entity_id
_entity_poly.type
_entity_poly.pdbx_seq_one_letter_code
_entity_poly.pdbx_strand_id
1 'polypeptide(L)'
;MKKILMIILSLLLCLWLAGCGSDDNAGGNAADDIEDGVQEMEDDVKDDMDKIEMSVDSVAEKLGLTGGTETMYDTIGAAEGKQFNDGTVEIYRFDADSDEYKAIEEGSGTIKAAAVNDGMVIITDDEDLAAKFKELKFK
;
A
#
# COMPACT_ATOMS: atom_id res chain seq x y z
N MET A 1 -26.86 23.38 3.79
CA MET A 1 -26.30 24.66 3.29
C MET A 1 -24.86 24.38 2.88
N LYS A 2 -24.56 24.27 1.58
CA LYS A 2 -24.15 25.37 0.69
C LYS A 2 -22.66 25.71 0.86
N LYS A 3 -21.86 25.16 -0.07
CA LYS A 3 -20.72 25.79 -0.77
C LYS A 3 -19.38 25.87 -0.03
N ILE A 4 -18.50 24.89 -0.28
CA ILE A 4 -17.10 25.16 -0.66
C ILE A 4 -16.70 24.14 -1.74
N LEU A 5 -17.23 24.36 -2.94
CA LEU A 5 -16.74 23.77 -4.19
C LEU A 5 -16.45 24.96 -5.09
N MET A 6 -15.22 25.46 -5.09
CA MET A 6 -14.71 26.38 -6.10
C MET A 6 -13.19 26.20 -6.20
N ILE A 7 -12.72 25.64 -7.31
CA ILE A 7 -12.03 26.36 -8.40
C ILE A 7 -10.53 26.51 -8.13
N ILE A 8 -9.72 25.72 -8.86
CA ILE A 8 -8.58 26.14 -9.70
C ILE A 8 -8.46 25.06 -10.79
N LEU A 9 -9.27 25.05 -11.86
CA LEU A 9 -9.11 25.82 -13.09
C LEU A 9 -7.65 25.92 -13.58
N SER A 10 -7.26 24.91 -14.36
CA SER A 10 -6.54 25.07 -15.62
C SER A 10 -5.33 26.00 -15.64
N LEU A 11 -4.13 25.45 -15.47
CA LEU A 11 -2.94 26.04 -16.08
C LEU A 11 -2.20 25.02 -16.96
N LEU A 12 -2.26 25.35 -18.25
CA LEU A 12 -1.29 25.08 -19.31
C LEU A 12 -1.02 23.64 -19.74
N LEU A 13 -1.82 23.23 -20.73
CA LEU A 13 -1.29 22.55 -21.90
C LEU A 13 -0.36 23.47 -22.71
N CYS A 14 0.67 22.86 -23.31
CA CYS A 14 1.45 23.28 -24.47
C CYS A 14 2.54 24.36 -24.30
N LEU A 15 3.79 23.91 -24.13
CA LEU A 15 4.91 24.48 -24.88
C LEU A 15 5.62 23.36 -25.65
N TRP A 16 5.31 23.28 -26.95
CA TRP A 16 6.23 22.76 -27.96
C TRP A 16 7.26 23.86 -28.28
N LEU A 17 8.54 23.51 -28.44
CA LEU A 17 9.36 23.70 -29.65
C LEU A 17 10.87 23.75 -29.34
N ALA A 18 11.60 22.91 -30.06
CA ALA A 18 12.86 23.18 -30.76
C ALA A 18 14.10 23.64 -29.95
N GLY A 19 14.98 22.66 -29.66
CA GLY A 19 16.42 22.87 -29.54
C GLY A 19 17.15 22.20 -30.69
N CYS A 20 17.14 22.83 -31.87
CA CYS A 20 18.06 22.53 -32.97
C CYS A 20 19.25 23.49 -32.82
N GLY A 21 20.45 22.94 -32.66
CA GLY A 21 21.70 23.69 -32.64
C GLY A 21 22.85 22.77 -33.07
N SER A 22 23.35 23.04 -34.29
CA SER A 22 24.53 22.47 -34.98
C SER A 22 25.81 22.46 -34.11
N ASP A 23 26.87 21.69 -34.37
CA ASP A 23 27.47 21.30 -35.65
C ASP A 23 28.53 20.17 -35.47
N ASP A 24 28.97 19.61 -36.59
CA ASP A 24 30.27 18.94 -36.87
C ASP A 24 30.48 17.40 -36.76
N ASN A 25 30.51 16.81 -37.97
CA ASN A 25 30.98 15.48 -38.38
C ASN A 25 32.15 14.85 -37.61
N ALA A 26 31.98 13.58 -37.18
CA ALA A 26 32.94 12.50 -37.44
C ALA A 26 32.28 11.14 -37.13
N GLY A 27 32.47 10.18 -38.04
CA GLY A 27 31.73 8.92 -38.07
C GLY A 27 32.02 7.94 -36.94
N GLY A 28 31.09 7.00 -36.81
CA GLY A 28 31.22 5.83 -35.96
C GLY A 28 29.88 5.12 -35.86
N ASN A 29 29.73 4.04 -36.64
CA ASN A 29 28.67 3.05 -36.44
C ASN A 29 28.68 2.56 -34.98
N ALA A 30 27.58 2.76 -34.26
CA ALA A 30 27.11 1.91 -33.18
C ALA A 30 25.68 2.36 -32.84
N ALA A 31 24.71 1.82 -33.58
CA ALA A 31 23.35 1.70 -33.08
C ALA A 31 23.33 0.57 -32.03
N ASP A 32 22.38 0.67 -31.10
CA ASP A 32 22.06 -0.25 -29.99
C ASP A 32 23.00 -0.21 -28.78
N ASP A 33 22.55 0.52 -27.72
CA ASP A 33 22.50 0.02 -26.33
C ASP A 33 22.24 1.15 -25.32
N ILE A 34 21.11 1.87 -25.43
CA ILE A 34 20.64 2.76 -24.34
C ILE A 34 19.10 2.74 -24.29
N GLU A 35 18.48 1.60 -23.96
CA GLU A 35 17.04 1.55 -23.63
C GLU A 35 16.71 0.60 -22.46
N ASP A 36 17.70 0.16 -21.67
CA ASP A 36 17.46 -0.80 -20.57
C ASP A 36 17.54 -0.17 -19.17
N GLY A 37 18.30 0.92 -19.00
CA GLY A 37 18.54 1.52 -17.67
C GLY A 37 17.52 2.54 -17.19
N VAL A 38 16.60 3.01 -18.04
CA VAL A 38 15.57 4.01 -17.65
C VAL A 38 14.30 3.33 -17.14
N GLN A 39 13.98 2.13 -17.64
CA GLN A 39 12.76 1.42 -17.29
C GLN A 39 12.82 0.81 -15.88
N GLU A 40 13.98 0.28 -15.45
CA GLU A 40 14.14 -0.26 -14.09
C GLU A 40 13.98 0.82 -13.01
N MET A 41 14.52 2.03 -13.22
CA MET A 41 14.35 3.15 -12.28
C MET A 41 12.90 3.68 -12.21
N GLU A 42 12.16 3.65 -13.32
CA GLU A 42 10.75 4.07 -13.31
C GLU A 42 9.82 3.03 -12.69
N ASP A 43 10.17 1.74 -12.71
CA ASP A 43 9.35 0.67 -12.14
C ASP A 43 9.62 0.49 -10.64
N ASP A 44 10.86 0.66 -10.18
CA ASP A 44 11.20 0.69 -8.75
C ASP A 44 10.50 1.86 -8.01
N VAL A 45 10.44 3.04 -8.63
CA VAL A 45 9.74 4.20 -8.07
C VAL A 45 8.22 3.98 -8.02
N LYS A 46 7.64 3.28 -9.02
CA LYS A 46 6.20 2.94 -9.00
C LYS A 46 5.87 1.87 -7.95
N ASP A 47 6.73 0.87 -7.75
CA ASP A 47 6.49 -0.18 -6.76
C ASP A 47 6.49 0.38 -5.31
N ASP A 48 7.34 1.36 -5.02
CA ASP A 48 7.35 2.06 -3.73
C ASP A 48 6.12 2.96 -3.51
N MET A 49 5.51 3.50 -4.58
CA MET A 49 4.31 4.33 -4.46
C MET A 49 3.06 3.56 -4.06
N ASP A 50 3.01 2.25 -4.34
CA ASP A 50 1.85 1.40 -4.02
C ASP A 50 1.92 0.79 -2.61
N LYS A 51 3.08 0.89 -1.94
CA LYS A 51 3.28 0.42 -0.56
C LYS A 51 2.66 1.36 0.46
N ILE A 52 2.01 0.78 1.46
CA ILE A 52 1.42 1.52 2.58
C ILE A 52 2.27 1.36 3.85
N GLU A 53 2.13 2.29 4.80
CA GLU A 53 2.71 2.10 6.13
C GLU A 53 2.10 0.87 6.81
N MET A 54 2.93 0.11 7.54
CA MET A 54 2.47 -1.04 8.32
C MET A 54 1.80 -0.57 9.63
N SER A 55 0.58 -0.08 9.53
CA SER A 55 -0.26 0.32 10.67
C SER A 55 -1.70 -0.10 10.48
N VAL A 56 -2.43 -0.28 11.58
CA VAL A 56 -3.85 -0.65 11.53
C VAL A 56 -4.67 0.41 10.77
N ASP A 57 -4.37 1.69 10.96
CA ASP A 57 -5.10 2.79 10.31
C ASP A 57 -4.82 2.88 8.80
N SER A 58 -3.56 2.68 8.38
CA SER A 58 -3.22 2.68 6.95
C SER A 58 -3.83 1.50 6.20
N VAL A 59 -3.88 0.32 6.82
CA VAL A 59 -4.61 -0.83 6.26
C VAL A 59 -6.09 -0.52 6.15
N ALA A 60 -6.70 0.00 7.21
CA ALA A 60 -8.13 0.34 7.21
C ALA A 60 -8.48 1.38 6.14
N GLU A 61 -7.66 2.42 5.98
CA GLU A 61 -7.82 3.44 4.95
C GLU A 61 -7.72 2.83 3.53
N LYS A 62 -6.69 2.02 3.28
CA LYS A 62 -6.48 1.37 1.97
C LYS A 62 -7.62 0.42 1.60
N LEU A 63 -8.21 -0.25 2.59
CA LEU A 63 -9.36 -1.13 2.42
C LEU A 63 -10.72 -0.40 2.43
N GLY A 64 -10.74 0.91 2.66
CA GLY A 64 -11.97 1.71 2.70
C GLY A 64 -12.87 1.41 3.90
N LEU A 65 -12.28 0.97 5.02
CA LEU A 65 -13.01 0.71 6.25
C LEU A 65 -13.35 2.02 6.97
N THR A 66 -14.45 2.00 7.73
CA THR A 66 -14.96 3.18 8.43
C THR A 66 -15.04 2.95 9.93
N GLY A 67 -15.02 4.04 10.70
CA GLY A 67 -14.98 3.98 12.16
C GLY A 67 -13.56 3.76 12.68
N GLY A 68 -13.39 2.79 13.57
CA GLY A 68 -12.13 2.55 14.26
C GLY A 68 -12.30 2.77 15.76
N THR A 69 -12.40 1.68 16.52
CA THR A 69 -12.36 1.70 17.98
C THR A 69 -11.27 0.76 18.45
N GLU A 70 -10.45 1.22 19.39
CA GLU A 70 -9.35 0.44 19.94
C GLU A 70 -9.88 -0.83 20.63
N THR A 71 -9.17 -1.95 20.45
CA THR A 71 -9.45 -3.24 21.07
C THR A 71 -8.50 -3.48 22.25
N MET A 72 -8.73 -4.53 23.05
CA MET A 72 -7.78 -4.97 24.08
C MET A 72 -6.66 -5.84 23.48
N TYR A 73 -6.00 -5.33 22.44
CA TYR A 73 -5.05 -6.07 21.62
C TYR A 73 -3.77 -6.51 22.36
N ASP A 74 -3.42 -5.77 23.42
CA ASP A 74 -2.29 -6.08 24.29
C ASP A 74 -2.46 -7.44 24.98
N THR A 75 -3.71 -7.82 25.29
CA THR A 75 -4.02 -9.11 25.95
C THR A 75 -3.76 -10.32 25.06
N ILE A 76 -3.73 -10.14 23.75
CA ILE A 76 -3.43 -11.17 22.76
C ILE A 76 -2.02 -11.02 22.18
N GLY A 77 -1.19 -10.11 22.73
CA GLY A 77 0.20 -9.94 22.29
C GLY A 77 0.39 -9.13 21.00
N ALA A 78 -0.67 -8.48 20.51
CA ALA A 78 -0.55 -7.53 19.40
C ALA A 78 0.02 -6.18 19.87
N ALA A 79 0.63 -5.45 18.94
CA ALA A 79 1.16 -4.10 19.14
C ALA A 79 0.14 -3.00 18.82
N GLU A 80 -0.83 -3.28 17.95
CA GLU A 80 -1.98 -2.42 17.65
C GLU A 80 -3.19 -3.30 17.35
N GLY A 81 -4.40 -2.80 17.62
CA GLY A 81 -5.62 -3.47 17.20
C GLY A 81 -6.85 -2.58 17.26
N LYS A 82 -7.64 -2.57 16.19
CA LYS A 82 -8.90 -1.82 16.12
C LYS A 82 -10.00 -2.61 15.43
N GLN A 83 -11.22 -2.33 15.85
CA GLN A 83 -12.44 -2.78 15.18
C GLN A 83 -13.01 -1.67 14.30
N PHE A 84 -13.52 -2.04 13.13
CA PHE A 84 -14.07 -1.17 12.10
C PHE A 84 -15.44 -1.68 11.65
N ASN A 85 -16.15 -0.85 10.87
CA ASN A 85 -17.47 -1.18 10.31
C ASN A 85 -18.42 -1.74 11.39
N ASP A 86 -18.57 -0.98 12.48
CA ASP A 86 -19.41 -1.33 13.63
C ASP A 86 -19.07 -2.67 14.30
N GLY A 87 -17.79 -3.09 14.24
CA GLY A 87 -17.29 -4.31 14.89
C GLY A 87 -17.33 -5.55 14.00
N THR A 88 -17.62 -5.41 12.71
CA THR A 88 -17.64 -6.54 11.76
C THR A 88 -16.26 -6.89 11.20
N VAL A 89 -15.30 -5.98 11.32
CA VAL A 89 -13.92 -6.18 10.89
C VAL A 89 -12.98 -5.80 12.02
N GLU A 90 -12.01 -6.65 12.33
CA GLU A 90 -10.92 -6.33 13.26
C GLU A 90 -9.59 -6.46 12.54
N ILE A 91 -8.69 -5.51 12.76
CA ILE A 91 -7.32 -5.55 12.24
C ILE A 91 -6.37 -5.42 13.41
N TYR A 92 -5.36 -6.28 13.43
CA TYR A 92 -4.29 -6.31 14.42
C TYR A 92 -2.93 -6.23 13.75
N ARG A 93 -1.97 -5.61 14.42
CA ARG A 93 -0.55 -5.68 14.07
C ARG A 93 0.20 -6.44 15.15
N PHE A 94 0.93 -7.47 14.77
CA PHE A 94 1.84 -8.23 15.61
C PHE A 94 3.28 -7.97 15.19
N ASP A 95 4.22 -8.37 16.05
CA ASP A 95 5.57 -8.67 15.58
C ASP A 95 5.50 -9.94 14.73
N ALA A 96 5.94 -9.88 13.46
CA ALA A 96 5.92 -11.01 12.53
C ALA A 96 6.76 -12.20 13.04
N ASP A 97 7.73 -11.94 13.92
CA ASP A 97 8.55 -12.99 14.52
C ASP A 97 7.97 -13.56 15.81
N SER A 98 6.87 -13.01 16.34
CA SER A 98 6.25 -13.48 17.57
C SER A 98 5.68 -14.90 17.43
N ASP A 99 5.77 -15.67 18.51
CA ASP A 99 5.20 -17.02 18.59
C ASP A 99 3.68 -17.00 18.33
N GLU A 100 2.99 -15.97 18.81
CA GLU A 100 1.54 -15.84 18.61
C GLU A 100 1.18 -15.57 17.15
N TYR A 101 1.89 -14.67 16.46
CA TYR A 101 1.63 -14.44 15.03
C TYR A 101 1.86 -15.71 14.21
N LYS A 102 2.97 -16.42 14.45
CA LYS A 102 3.26 -17.71 13.80
C LYS A 102 2.17 -18.74 14.07
N ALA A 103 1.68 -18.82 15.32
CA ALA A 103 0.57 -19.69 15.67
C ALA A 103 -0.73 -19.30 14.93
N ILE A 104 -1.02 -18.01 14.77
CA ILE A 104 -2.16 -17.51 14.00
C ILE A 104 -2.03 -17.89 12.52
N GLU A 105 -0.85 -17.71 11.90
CA GLU A 105 -0.60 -18.13 10.52
C GLU A 105 -0.84 -19.62 10.30
N GLU A 106 -0.47 -20.45 11.29
CA GLU A 106 -0.69 -21.90 11.29
C GLU A 106 -2.13 -22.31 11.66
N GLY A 107 -2.99 -21.34 12.04
CA GLY A 107 -4.36 -21.58 12.45
C GLY A 107 -4.51 -22.20 13.85
N SER A 108 -3.47 -22.15 14.67
CA SER A 108 -3.42 -22.67 16.04
C SER A 108 -3.39 -21.59 17.13
N GLY A 109 -3.33 -20.31 16.72
CA GLY A 109 -3.30 -19.15 17.61
C GLY A 109 -4.59 -18.89 18.38
N THR A 110 -4.53 -17.91 19.27
CA THR A 110 -5.63 -17.50 20.16
C THR A 110 -6.81 -16.92 19.38
N ILE A 111 -6.52 -16.27 18.26
CA ILE A 111 -7.52 -15.71 17.35
C ILE A 111 -7.57 -16.50 16.04
N LYS A 112 -8.75 -16.51 15.43
CA LYS A 112 -8.95 -17.10 14.09
C LYS A 112 -8.94 -15.99 13.06
N ALA A 113 -7.82 -15.86 12.36
CA ALA A 113 -7.67 -14.90 11.27
C ALA A 113 -8.43 -15.35 10.02
N ALA A 114 -9.05 -14.39 9.32
CA ALA A 114 -9.50 -14.60 7.95
C ALA A 114 -8.30 -14.51 6.97
N ALA A 115 -7.36 -13.60 7.26
CA ALA A 115 -6.10 -13.50 6.55
C ALA A 115 -4.99 -12.91 7.43
N VAL A 116 -3.76 -13.22 7.02
CA VAL A 116 -2.50 -12.73 7.60
C VAL A 116 -1.64 -12.16 6.46
N ASN A 117 -0.86 -11.13 6.74
CA ASN A 117 0.05 -10.50 5.79
C ASN A 117 1.11 -9.70 6.53
N ASP A 118 2.35 -10.22 6.57
CA ASP A 118 3.54 -9.53 7.10
C ASP A 118 3.34 -8.93 8.51
N GLY A 119 2.92 -9.75 9.48
CA GLY A 119 2.64 -9.31 10.85
C GLY A 119 1.26 -8.67 11.04
N MET A 120 0.56 -8.32 9.95
CA MET A 120 -0.81 -7.86 10.02
C MET A 120 -1.79 -9.04 10.01
N VAL A 121 -2.87 -8.92 10.77
CA VAL A 121 -3.95 -9.90 10.83
C VAL A 121 -5.30 -9.19 10.63
N ILE A 122 -6.18 -9.78 9.82
CA ILE A 122 -7.57 -9.34 9.68
C ILE A 122 -8.54 -10.45 10.07
N ILE A 123 -9.56 -10.10 10.85
CA ILE A 123 -10.72 -10.93 11.18
C ILE A 123 -11.94 -10.30 10.49
N THR A 124 -12.59 -11.07 9.64
CA THR A 124 -13.79 -10.68 8.89
C THR A 124 -14.46 -11.94 8.32
N ASP A 125 -15.77 -11.88 8.11
CA ASP A 125 -16.51 -12.91 7.35
C ASP A 125 -16.54 -12.61 5.83
N ASP A 126 -16.01 -11.45 5.40
CA ASP A 126 -15.93 -11.02 4.00
C ASP A 126 -14.66 -11.58 3.33
N GLU A 127 -14.83 -12.62 2.51
CA GLU A 127 -13.74 -13.29 1.78
C GLU A 127 -13.04 -12.37 0.76
N ASP A 128 -13.79 -11.47 0.10
CA ASP A 128 -13.23 -10.52 -0.87
C ASP A 128 -12.36 -9.48 -0.17
N LEU A 129 -12.76 -9.04 1.01
CA LEU A 129 -11.97 -8.15 1.85
C LEU A 129 -10.68 -8.84 2.34
N ALA A 130 -10.79 -10.09 2.78
CA ALA A 130 -9.63 -10.88 3.20
C ALA A 130 -8.64 -11.12 2.06
N ALA A 131 -9.13 -11.33 0.82
CA ALA A 131 -8.30 -11.45 -0.36
C ALA A 131 -7.54 -10.13 -0.66
N LYS A 132 -8.25 -9.00 -0.67
CA LYS A 132 -7.63 -7.66 -0.87
C LYS A 132 -6.58 -7.34 0.19
N PHE A 133 -6.83 -7.73 1.44
CA PHE A 133 -5.88 -7.55 2.53
C PHE A 133 -4.54 -8.29 2.29
N LYS A 134 -4.58 -9.51 1.72
CA LYS A 134 -3.36 -10.28 1.39
C LYS A 134 -2.53 -9.67 0.26
N GLU A 135 -3.16 -8.85 -0.59
CA GLU A 135 -2.50 -8.19 -1.71
C GLU A 135 -1.80 -6.88 -1.31
N LEU A 136 -2.01 -6.41 -0.06
CA LEU A 136 -1.36 -5.21 0.44
C LEU A 136 0.15 -5.41 0.50
N LYS A 137 0.87 -4.38 0.06
CA LYS A 137 2.33 -4.30 0.20
C LYS A 137 2.67 -3.25 1.24
N PHE A 138 3.59 -3.57 2.14
CA PHE A 138 4.06 -2.67 3.18
C PHE A 138 5.43 -2.09 2.81
N LYS A 139 5.72 -0.90 3.34
CA LYS A 139 7.03 -0.24 3.21
C LYS A 139 8.08 -0.88 4.11
#